data_AF-A0ABC9VUQ9-F1
#
_entry.id   AF-A0ABC9VUQ9-F1
#
_cell.length_a   1.000
_cell.length_b   1.000
_cell.length_c   1.000
_cell.angle_alpha   90.00
_cell.angle_beta   90.00
_cell.angle_gamma   90.00
#
_symmetry.space_group_name_H-M   'P 1'
#
loop_
_entity.id
_entity.type
_entity.pdbx_description
1 polymer ?
#
loop_
_entity_poly.entity_id
_entity_poly.type
_entity_poly.pdbx_seq_one_letter_code
_entity_poly.pdbx_strand_id
1 'polypeptide(L)'
;MDWLSCQAQQVVISRMKSKWKPVTSDARWGSILRTILLKFFINDLDSGTECSLSMLADDTKLGGAVDRPGGCAAIQKDLNRYKKWADRNLMKFNKGKYQVLYLSRNNLMHQ
;
A
#
# COMPACT_ATOMS: atom_id res chain seq x y z
N MET A 1 -32.12 -11.04 -6.26
CA MET A 1 -30.87 -10.50 -5.67
C MET A 1 -30.93 -9.01 -5.93
N ASP A 2 -31.68 -8.24 -5.13
CA ASP A 2 -32.01 -6.86 -5.52
C ASP A 2 -31.98 -5.92 -4.31
N TRP A 3 -30.87 -5.93 -3.58
CA TRP A 3 -30.74 -5.10 -2.38
C TRP A 3 -29.95 -3.79 -2.61
N LEU A 4 -29.42 -3.53 -3.83
CA LEU A 4 -28.41 -2.46 -4.04
C LEU A 4 -28.55 -1.59 -5.30
N SER A 5 -29.61 -1.70 -6.12
CA SER A 5 -29.65 -1.03 -7.43
C SER A 5 -30.10 0.45 -7.43
N CYS A 6 -30.43 1.05 -6.29
CA CYS A 6 -31.08 2.37 -6.25
C CYS A 6 -30.40 3.42 -5.35
N GLN A 7 -29.07 3.41 -5.24
CA GLN A 7 -28.37 4.42 -4.43
C GLN A 7 -28.18 5.73 -5.21
N ALA A 8 -28.75 6.82 -4.70
CA ALA A 8 -28.59 8.18 -5.22
C ALA A 8 -27.92 9.09 -4.17
N GLN A 9 -27.24 10.13 -4.63
CA GLN A 9 -26.57 11.12 -3.80
C GLN A 9 -26.99 12.55 -4.21
N GLN A 10 -26.94 13.48 -3.25
CA GLN A 10 -27.33 14.88 -3.40
C GLN A 10 -26.40 15.73 -2.52
N VAL A 11 -26.05 16.93 -2.98
CA VAL A 11 -25.21 17.87 -2.26
C VAL A 11 -26.10 18.92 -1.61
N VAL A 12 -25.80 19.28 -0.36
CA VAL A 12 -26.51 20.32 0.39
C VAL A 12 -25.53 21.40 0.82
N ILE A 13 -25.75 22.65 0.41
CA ILE A 13 -24.96 23.82 0.81
C ILE A 13 -25.92 24.90 1.27
N SER A 14 -25.70 25.42 2.49
CA SER A 14 -26.48 26.54 3.05
C SER A 14 -28.00 26.37 2.85
N ARG A 15 -28.51 25.16 3.17
CA ARG A 15 -29.91 24.72 3.02
C ARG A 15 -30.43 24.49 1.59
N MET A 16 -29.68 24.83 0.56
CA MET A 16 -30.03 24.49 -0.83
C MET A 16 -29.58 23.08 -1.17
N LYS A 17 -30.44 22.32 -1.85
CA LYS A 17 -30.17 20.92 -2.23
C LYS A 17 -30.07 20.79 -3.75
N SER A 18 -29.09 20.04 -4.26
CA SER A 18 -28.94 19.74 -5.70
C SER A 18 -30.00 18.74 -6.19
N LYS A 19 -29.98 18.27 -7.44
CA LYS A 19 -30.84 17.13 -7.84
C LYS A 19 -30.20 15.82 -7.39
N TRP A 20 -31.03 14.83 -7.03
CA TRP A 20 -30.56 13.46 -6.82
C TRP A 20 -29.85 12.96 -8.08
N LYS A 21 -28.64 12.42 -7.92
CA LYS A 21 -27.88 11.77 -8.98
C LYS A 21 -27.60 10.32 -8.59
N PRO A 22 -27.84 9.35 -9.49
CA PRO A 22 -27.50 7.97 -9.23
C PRO A 22 -25.99 7.85 -8.99
N VAL A 23 -25.61 7.03 -8.02
CA VAL A 23 -24.22 6.75 -7.72
C VAL A 23 -23.72 5.74 -8.75
N THR A 24 -22.98 6.18 -9.77
CA THR A 24 -22.16 5.30 -10.61
C THR A 24 -20.89 4.94 -9.87
N SER A 25 -21.00 4.15 -8.80
CA SER A 25 -19.82 3.65 -8.09
C SER A 25 -19.54 2.22 -8.52
N ASP A 26 -18.69 2.07 -9.54
CA ASP A 26 -17.85 0.89 -9.68
C ASP A 26 -16.86 0.77 -8.49
N ALA A 27 -16.82 1.79 -7.61
CA ALA A 27 -15.90 1.94 -6.49
C ALA A 27 -16.53 1.76 -5.09
N ARG A 28 -17.70 1.12 -4.93
CA ARG A 28 -18.28 0.89 -3.58
C ARG A 28 -17.86 -0.41 -2.90
N TRP A 29 -17.44 -1.42 -3.64
CA TRP A 29 -17.16 -2.76 -3.09
C TRP A 29 -15.68 -3.16 -3.15
N GLY A 30 -14.87 -2.42 -3.89
CA GLY A 30 -13.43 -2.66 -4.02
C GLY A 30 -12.58 -2.32 -2.80
N SER A 31 -13.17 -2.04 -1.63
CA SER A 31 -12.45 -1.58 -0.43
C SER A 31 -12.23 -2.70 0.59
N ILE A 32 -13.30 -3.41 1.01
CA ILE A 32 -13.20 -4.41 2.09
C ILE A 32 -12.48 -5.67 1.59
N LEU A 33 -12.92 -6.22 0.46
CA LEU A 33 -12.29 -7.40 -0.13
C LEU A 33 -10.83 -7.14 -0.51
N ARG A 34 -10.54 -5.97 -1.08
CA ARG A 34 -9.17 -5.53 -1.38
C ARG A 34 -8.32 -5.44 -0.11
N THR A 35 -8.87 -4.92 0.99
CA THR A 35 -8.16 -4.85 2.28
C THR A 35 -7.89 -6.23 2.88
N ILE A 36 -8.85 -7.15 2.80
CA ILE A 36 -8.71 -8.53 3.27
C ILE A 36 -7.66 -9.29 2.44
N LEU A 37 -7.75 -9.18 1.10
CA LEU A 37 -6.77 -9.76 0.19
C LEU A 37 -5.38 -9.18 0.42
N LEU A 38 -5.27 -7.86 0.59
CA LEU A 38 -4.01 -7.19 0.92
C LEU A 38 -3.39 -7.77 2.20
N LYS A 39 -4.21 -8.00 3.23
CA LYS A 39 -3.76 -8.56 4.51
C LYS A 39 -3.33 -10.03 4.41
N PHE A 40 -4.03 -10.83 3.61
CA PHE A 40 -3.63 -12.21 3.31
C PHE A 40 -2.32 -12.27 2.51
N PHE A 41 -2.19 -11.41 1.50
CA PHE A 41 -0.96 -11.25 0.71
C PHE A 41 0.24 -10.81 1.56
N ILE A 42 0.02 -9.98 2.59
CA ILE A 42 1.07 -9.57 3.54
C ILE A 42 1.53 -10.75 4.39
N ASN A 43 0.63 -11.61 4.88
CA ASN A 43 1.01 -12.78 5.69
C ASN A 43 1.94 -13.73 4.92
N ASP A 44 1.69 -13.95 3.62
CA ASP A 44 2.57 -14.75 2.78
C ASP A 44 3.94 -14.10 2.58
N LEU A 45 3.98 -12.77 2.52
CA LEU A 45 5.20 -11.99 2.32
C LEU A 45 6.06 -11.87 3.59
N ASP A 46 5.43 -11.78 4.76
CA ASP A 46 6.09 -11.64 6.07
C ASP A 46 6.78 -12.95 6.52
N SER A 47 6.43 -14.08 5.89
CA SER A 47 7.02 -15.39 6.17
C SER A 47 8.51 -15.47 5.77
N GLY A 48 9.38 -14.91 6.63
CA GLY A 48 10.82 -15.01 6.55
C GLY A 48 11.56 -13.75 6.10
N THR A 49 10.92 -12.58 6.07
CA THR A 49 11.60 -11.28 5.93
C THR A 49 12.31 -10.88 7.23
N GLU A 50 13.55 -10.40 7.13
CA GLU A 50 14.33 -9.90 8.27
C GLU A 50 14.07 -8.39 8.51
N CYS A 51 13.57 -7.69 7.49
CA CYS A 51 13.27 -6.26 7.54
C CYS A 51 11.81 -5.96 7.90
N SER A 52 11.57 -4.80 8.53
CA SER A 52 10.22 -4.31 8.79
C SER A 52 9.52 -3.92 7.49
N LEU A 53 8.33 -4.46 7.28
CA LEU A 53 7.51 -4.21 6.10
C LEU A 53 6.26 -3.41 6.49
N SER A 54 5.98 -2.33 5.75
CA SER A 54 4.77 -1.53 5.91
C SER A 54 4.12 -1.30 4.56
N MET A 55 2.83 -1.63 4.43
CA MET A 55 2.05 -1.45 3.20
C MET A 55 0.85 -0.56 3.47
N LEU A 56 0.71 0.50 2.68
CA LEU A 56 -0.43 1.42 2.72
C LEU A 56 -0.95 1.60 1.29
N ALA A 57 -2.17 1.11 1.05
CA ALA A 57 -2.81 1.12 -0.28
C ALA A 57 -1.90 0.50 -1.35
N ASP A 58 -1.46 1.29 -2.33
CA ASP A 58 -0.59 0.85 -3.42
C ASP A 58 0.91 1.05 -3.12
N ASP A 59 1.26 1.59 -1.94
CA ASP A 59 2.64 1.88 -1.53
C ASP A 59 3.16 0.83 -0.52
N THR A 60 4.31 0.23 -0.84
CA THR A 60 5.03 -0.70 0.05
C THR A 60 6.38 -0.10 0.44
N LYS A 61 6.64 -0.01 1.74
CA LYS A 61 7.93 0.42 2.30
C LYS A 61 8.58 -0.75 3.03
N LEU A 62 9.82 -1.03 2.66
CA LEU A 62 10.69 -2.01 3.29
C LEU A 62 11.85 -1.27 3.94
N GLY A 63 12.09 -1.48 5.22
CA GLY A 63 13.19 -0.84 5.94
C GLY A 63 13.68 -1.69 7.10
N GLY A 64 14.96 -1.57 7.41
CA GLY A 64 15.60 -2.22 8.54
C GLY A 64 16.77 -1.39 9.05
N ALA A 65 17.19 -1.63 10.29
CA ALA A 65 18.39 -0.99 10.81
C ALA A 65 19.63 -1.48 10.04
N VAL A 66 20.49 -0.55 9.63
CA VAL A 66 21.77 -0.81 8.92
C VAL A 66 22.96 -0.57 9.86
N ASP A 67 22.75 -0.85 11.14
CA ASP A 67 23.71 -0.72 12.23
C ASP A 67 24.80 -1.81 12.20
N ARG A 68 24.64 -2.84 11.36
CA ARG A 68 25.62 -3.91 11.12
C ARG A 68 26.04 -3.98 9.65
N PRO A 69 27.27 -4.45 9.35
CA PRO A 69 27.76 -4.64 7.97
C PRO A 69 26.96 -5.64 7.12
N GLY A 70 25.92 -6.28 7.68
CA GLY A 70 24.96 -7.13 6.95
C GLY A 70 23.59 -6.51 6.69
N GLY A 71 23.27 -5.33 7.24
CA GLY A 71 21.91 -4.75 7.15
C GLY A 71 21.49 -4.42 5.72
N CYS A 72 22.40 -3.85 4.91
CA CYS A 72 22.15 -3.63 3.48
C CYS A 72 21.91 -4.93 2.71
N ALA A 73 22.67 -5.99 3.05
CA ALA A 73 22.53 -7.29 2.40
C ALA A 73 21.20 -7.95 2.75
N ALA A 74 20.73 -7.81 4.00
CA ALA A 74 19.42 -8.27 4.45
C ALA A 74 18.28 -7.53 3.71
N ILE A 75 18.34 -6.20 3.62
CA ILE A 75 17.36 -5.40 2.86
C ILE A 75 17.34 -5.82 1.38
N GLN A 76 18.50 -6.04 0.77
CA GLN A 76 18.58 -6.45 -0.63
C GLN A 76 18.04 -7.88 -0.85
N LYS A 77 18.28 -8.79 0.11
CA LYS A 77 17.74 -10.16 0.11
C LYS A 77 16.21 -10.14 0.20
N ASP A 78 15.65 -9.32 1.08
CA ASP A 78 14.21 -9.16 1.23
C ASP A 78 13.57 -8.48 0.02
N LEU A 79 14.22 -7.47 -0.56
CA LEU A 79 13.78 -6.84 -1.80
C LEU A 79 13.77 -7.84 -2.98
N ASN A 80 14.76 -8.73 -3.06
CA ASN A 80 14.81 -9.77 -4.08
C ASN A 80 13.71 -10.83 -3.89
N ARG A 81 13.35 -11.15 -2.63
CA ARG A 81 12.22 -12.03 -2.32
C ARG A 81 10.90 -11.37 -2.74
N TYR A 82 10.73 -10.09 -2.41
CA TYR A 82 9.55 -9.32 -2.80
C TYR A 82 9.38 -9.24 -4.32
N LYS A 83 10.50 -9.07 -5.05
CA LYS A 83 10.51 -9.14 -6.52
C LYS A 83 9.96 -10.46 -7.04
N LYS A 84 10.48 -11.59 -6.55
CA LYS A 84 10.03 -12.93 -6.95
C LYS A 84 8.56 -13.16 -6.59
N TRP A 85 8.11 -12.66 -5.44
CA TRP A 85 6.72 -12.74 -5.04
C TRP A 85 5.81 -11.96 -6.00
N ALA A 86 6.17 -10.73 -6.39
CA ALA A 86 5.34 -9.96 -7.32
C ALA A 86 5.29 -10.58 -8.71
N ASP A 87 6.40 -11.14 -9.19
CA ASP A 87 6.44 -11.87 -10.45
C ASP A 87 5.46 -13.07 -10.42
N ARG A 88 5.37 -13.80 -9.31
CA ARG A 88 4.40 -14.89 -9.11
C ARG A 88 2.95 -14.41 -9.03
N ASN A 89 2.72 -13.24 -8.46
CA ASN A 89 1.39 -12.65 -8.27
C ASN A 89 0.97 -11.71 -9.41
N LEU A 90 1.71 -11.71 -10.53
CA LEU A 90 1.47 -10.87 -11.71
C LEU A 90 1.39 -9.37 -11.39
N MET A 91 2.09 -8.94 -10.34
CA MET A 91 2.18 -7.54 -9.94
C MET A 91 3.38 -6.88 -10.61
N LYS A 92 3.15 -5.75 -11.29
CA LYS A 92 4.21 -5.01 -11.96
C LYS A 92 4.78 -3.93 -11.07
N PHE A 93 6.06 -4.05 -10.71
CA PHE A 93 6.76 -2.99 -10.02
C PHE A 93 7.02 -1.78 -10.91
N ASN A 94 6.67 -0.60 -10.41
CA ASN A 94 7.07 0.65 -11.03
C ASN A 94 8.44 1.07 -10.51
N LYS A 95 9.50 0.58 -11.19
CA LYS A 95 10.90 0.90 -10.83
C LYS A 95 11.19 2.40 -10.72
N GLY A 96 10.52 3.23 -11.52
CA GLY A 96 10.71 4.69 -11.52
C GLY A 96 10.16 5.39 -10.27
N LYS A 97 9.35 4.70 -9.45
CA LYS A 97 8.83 5.22 -8.18
C LYS A 97 9.59 4.74 -6.95
N TYR A 98 10.58 3.86 -7.11
CA TYR A 98 11.38 3.40 -5.98
C TYR A 98 12.30 4.53 -5.50
N GLN A 99 12.17 4.86 -4.22
CA GLN A 99 13.08 5.77 -3.54
C GLN A 99 13.73 5.01 -2.39
N VAL A 100 15.06 5.10 -2.32
CA VAL A 100 15.82 4.62 -1.17
C VAL A 100 15.95 5.80 -0.21
N LEU A 101 15.46 5.62 1.01
CA LEU A 101 15.56 6.61 2.09
C LEU A 101 16.58 6.12 3.11
N TYR A 102 17.60 6.93 3.36
CA TYR A 102 18.57 6.71 4.44
C TYR A 102 18.14 7.55 5.65
N LEU A 103 17.71 6.90 6.73
CA LEU A 103 17.36 7.57 7.97
C LEU A 103 18.49 7.39 8.98
N SER A 104 19.30 8.43 9.20
CA SER A 104 20.31 8.46 10.25
C SER A 104 19.79 9.24 11.46
N ARG A 105 20.11 8.78 12.67
CA ARG A 105 19.83 9.52 13.91
C ARG A 105 20.65 10.82 14.00
N ASN A 106 21.74 10.92 13.25
CA ASN A 106 22.64 12.06 13.23
C ASN A 106 22.44 12.89 11.95
N ASN A 107 21.43 13.75 11.93
CA ASN A 107 21.44 14.92 11.04
C ASN A 107 22.30 16.02 11.70
N LEU A 108 23.63 15.93 11.55
CA LEU A 108 24.54 17.05 11.83
C LEU A 108 24.56 17.99 10.63
N MET A 109 23.41 18.52 10.25
CA MET A 109 23.30 19.60 9.29
C MET A 109 22.41 20.67 9.91
N HIS A 110 22.97 21.40 10.87
CA HIS A 110 22.86 22.85 11.01
C HIS A 110 23.84 23.28 12.11
N GLN A 111 24.87 24.02 11.70
CA GLN A 111 25.65 24.92 12.57
C GLN A 111 24.74 26.00 13.13
#